data_AF-A0A0H2RA22-F1
#
_entry.id   AF-A0A0H2RA22-F1
#
_cell.length_a   1.000
_cell.length_b   1.000
_cell.length_c   1.000
_cell.angle_alpha   90.00
_cell.angle_beta   90.00
_cell.angle_gamma   90.00
#
_symmetry.space_group_name_H-M   'P 1'
#
loop_
_entity.id
_entity.type
_entity.pdbx_description
1 polymer ?
#
loop_
_entity_poly.entity_id
_entity_poly.type
_entity_poly.pdbx_seq_one_letter_code
_entity_poly.pdbx_strand_id
1 'polypeptide(L)'
;MAARYLCHIFKAQLVGNDLYFLVKLWHDYLDFFVRVAGSKADWPTLDACIGNLPLGPLRTAFFPADRLFKLIECYFEVKKAILLPLPRLLWIFFSRPALVYKQTNALRKNSRSLTPFEQMPIEQERFNHLHRYLLHVLCRDSRSRLEVENILYAFVPYYDFGRGGDSAYRLWKYYYEVFKHVAINYSRGLVGRTHDFIVNTSAVREFFRISRSILDSKSETSDNKAFAAFLTESFSANDFYCEDVLKEEGGLEFFDYFDHSPSRCAEIRKISGTLSLPLFDNVPYLRRFRLGDKVHITSDHLPELPDVLVDNTCEDLCGLTIDTMTLSGDLVYWLLHEPGRGNEELQLDLEGHLPVQACDDSYVAAVKVEHIYYFTCVKNGASSVNYLDELGNGHSANKFFVLVLRHRDPTLAPIWREFWPKRDPLYCAKSDAARLDDDHLESCLVELQEFDRESELWKTIGF
;
A
#
# COMPACT_ATOMS: atom_id res chain seq x y z
N MET A 1 -26.13 2.05 -29.30
CA MET A 1 -25.36 1.31 -30.33
C MET A 1 -23.87 1.24 -30.00
N ALA A 2 -23.18 2.36 -29.69
CA ALA A 2 -21.74 2.39 -29.41
C ALA A 2 -21.26 1.38 -28.34
N ALA A 3 -22.00 1.23 -27.23
CA ALA A 3 -21.65 0.30 -26.15
C ALA A 3 -21.63 -1.19 -26.57
N ARG A 4 -22.46 -1.58 -27.56
CA ARG A 4 -22.44 -2.95 -28.08
C ARG A 4 -21.16 -3.22 -28.88
N TYR A 5 -20.61 -2.21 -29.56
CA TYR A 5 -19.32 -2.33 -30.25
C TYR A 5 -18.17 -2.46 -29.26
N LEU A 6 -18.20 -1.76 -28.12
CA LEU A 6 -17.20 -1.94 -27.04
C LEU A 6 -17.10 -3.40 -26.59
N CYS A 7 -18.23 -4.08 -26.41
CA CYS A 7 -18.26 -5.50 -26.05
C CYS A 7 -17.53 -6.39 -27.07
N HIS A 8 -17.63 -6.07 -28.38
CA HIS A 8 -16.89 -6.78 -29.42
C HIS A 8 -15.40 -6.43 -29.41
N ILE A 9 -15.05 -5.17 -29.18
CA ILE A 9 -13.66 -4.71 -29.14
C ILE A 9 -12.91 -5.35 -27.95
N PHE A 10 -13.55 -5.52 -26.79
CA PHE A 10 -12.94 -6.21 -25.65
C PHE A 10 -12.53 -7.66 -25.96
N LYS A 11 -13.20 -8.32 -26.91
CA LYS A 11 -12.85 -9.68 -27.35
C LYS A 11 -11.64 -9.72 -28.29
N ALA A 12 -11.21 -8.58 -28.83
CA ALA A 12 -10.12 -8.50 -29.81
C ALA A 12 -8.72 -8.58 -29.18
N GLN A 13 -8.60 -8.62 -27.83
CA GLN A 13 -7.32 -8.75 -27.10
C GLN A 13 -6.24 -7.75 -27.58
N LEU A 14 -6.61 -6.47 -27.67
CA LEU A 14 -5.71 -5.40 -28.15
C LEU A 14 -4.48 -5.25 -27.25
N VAL A 15 -3.38 -4.76 -27.83
CA VAL A 15 -2.10 -4.50 -27.14
C VAL A 15 -1.57 -3.10 -27.47
N GLY A 16 -0.61 -2.60 -26.68
CA GLY A 16 0.08 -1.33 -26.94
C GLY A 16 -0.85 -0.11 -26.99
N ASN A 17 -0.67 0.75 -27.98
CA ASN A 17 -1.43 2.00 -28.14
C ASN A 17 -2.94 1.76 -28.33
N ASP A 18 -3.33 0.67 -28.97
CA ASP A 18 -4.73 0.33 -29.19
C ASP A 18 -5.43 -0.04 -27.88
N LEU A 19 -4.71 -0.75 -26.99
CA LEU A 19 -5.19 -1.03 -25.63
C LEU A 19 -5.33 0.26 -24.82
N TYR A 20 -4.35 1.16 -24.90
CA TYR A 20 -4.40 2.44 -24.21
C TYR A 20 -5.58 3.30 -24.68
N PHE A 21 -5.82 3.35 -25.99
CA PHE A 21 -6.98 4.04 -26.55
C PHE A 21 -8.29 3.40 -26.08
N LEU A 22 -8.37 2.07 -26.03
CA LEU A 22 -9.53 1.36 -25.50
C LEU A 22 -9.79 1.67 -24.02
N VAL A 23 -8.73 1.75 -23.20
CA VAL A 23 -8.86 2.14 -21.78
C VAL A 23 -9.46 3.53 -21.64
N LYS A 24 -8.98 4.51 -22.42
CA LYS A 24 -9.55 5.87 -22.43
C LYS A 24 -11.01 5.88 -22.87
N LEU A 25 -11.32 5.21 -23.98
CA LEU A 25 -12.67 5.12 -24.51
C LEU A 25 -13.63 4.46 -23.50
N TRP A 26 -13.13 3.45 -22.78
CA TRP A 26 -13.86 2.81 -21.70
C TRP A 26 -14.12 3.75 -20.51
N HIS A 27 -13.13 4.53 -20.10
CA HIS A 27 -13.30 5.55 -19.05
C HIS A 27 -14.37 6.57 -19.44
N ASP A 28 -14.32 7.09 -20.67
CA ASP A 28 -15.32 8.03 -21.18
C ASP A 28 -16.72 7.41 -21.22
N TYR A 29 -16.80 6.13 -21.61
CA TYR A 29 -18.05 5.37 -21.59
C TYR A 29 -18.60 5.20 -20.16
N LEU A 30 -17.76 4.87 -19.18
CA LEU A 30 -18.18 4.75 -17.79
C LEU A 30 -18.67 6.10 -17.23
N ASP A 31 -17.93 7.17 -17.52
CA ASP A 31 -18.29 8.52 -17.09
C ASP A 31 -19.61 8.98 -17.76
N PHE A 32 -19.82 8.64 -19.03
CA PHE A 32 -21.11 8.83 -19.70
C PHE A 32 -22.22 7.97 -19.07
N PHE A 33 -21.97 6.68 -18.84
CA PHE A 33 -22.93 5.74 -18.29
C PHE A 33 -23.45 6.24 -16.94
N VAL A 34 -22.56 6.57 -16.00
CA VAL A 34 -22.91 7.09 -14.67
C VAL A 34 -23.80 8.34 -14.77
N ARG A 35 -23.53 9.25 -15.71
CA ARG A 35 -24.33 10.46 -15.94
C ARG A 35 -25.76 10.17 -16.42
N VAL A 36 -25.98 9.08 -17.14
CA VAL A 36 -27.30 8.76 -17.75
C VAL A 36 -28.02 7.59 -17.09
N ALA A 37 -27.42 7.00 -16.06
CA ALA A 37 -27.78 5.68 -15.55
C ALA A 37 -29.11 5.58 -14.79
N GLY A 38 -29.90 6.65 -14.72
CA GLY A 38 -31.30 6.58 -14.27
C GLY A 38 -32.16 5.67 -15.18
N SER A 39 -33.32 6.15 -15.62
CA SER A 39 -34.28 5.31 -16.36
C SER A 39 -33.83 4.81 -17.75
N LYS A 40 -32.64 5.22 -18.23
CA LYS A 40 -32.15 4.95 -19.60
C LYS A 40 -30.87 4.10 -19.66
N ALA A 41 -30.37 3.61 -18.52
CA ALA A 41 -29.15 2.81 -18.51
C ALA A 41 -29.36 1.42 -19.12
N ASP A 42 -28.50 1.04 -20.06
CA ASP A 42 -28.41 -0.33 -20.59
C ASP A 42 -27.43 -1.15 -19.74
N TRP A 43 -27.86 -1.47 -18.51
CA TRP A 43 -27.10 -2.31 -17.57
C TRP A 43 -26.64 -3.65 -18.17
N PRO A 44 -27.46 -4.38 -18.94
CA PRO A 44 -27.03 -5.62 -19.59
C PRO A 44 -25.84 -5.44 -20.53
N THR A 45 -25.82 -4.36 -21.33
CA THR A 45 -24.67 -4.09 -22.21
C THR A 45 -23.42 -3.72 -21.43
N LEU A 46 -23.54 -2.92 -20.35
CA LEU A 46 -22.42 -2.62 -19.46
C LEU A 46 -21.88 -3.91 -18.82
N ASP A 47 -22.75 -4.76 -18.28
CA ASP A 47 -22.39 -6.02 -17.65
C ASP A 47 -21.67 -6.97 -18.62
N ALA A 48 -22.14 -7.02 -19.87
CA ALA A 48 -21.48 -7.76 -20.93
C ALA A 48 -20.08 -7.22 -21.23
N CYS A 49 -19.88 -5.90 -21.28
CA CYS A 49 -18.55 -5.31 -21.46
C CYS A 49 -17.62 -5.69 -20.29
N ILE A 50 -18.11 -5.56 -19.06
CA ILE A 50 -17.37 -5.91 -17.84
C ILE A 50 -16.94 -7.37 -17.85
N GLY A 51 -17.84 -8.27 -18.24
CA GLY A 51 -17.55 -9.69 -18.35
C GLY A 51 -16.50 -10.05 -19.42
N ASN A 52 -16.22 -9.16 -20.37
CA ASN A 52 -15.20 -9.36 -21.41
C ASN A 52 -13.91 -8.57 -21.15
N LEU A 53 -13.79 -7.85 -20.02
CA LEU A 53 -12.55 -7.15 -19.69
C LEU A 53 -11.38 -8.11 -19.57
N PRO A 54 -10.16 -7.67 -19.95
CA PRO A 54 -8.95 -8.44 -19.72
C PRO A 54 -8.89 -8.96 -18.28
N LEU A 55 -8.57 -10.25 -18.15
CA LEU A 55 -8.07 -10.80 -16.89
C LEU A 55 -6.67 -10.23 -16.69
N GLY A 56 -6.17 -10.21 -15.45
CA GLY A 56 -4.84 -9.68 -15.23
C GLY A 56 -4.80 -8.38 -14.41
N PRO A 57 -3.59 -7.87 -14.14
CA PRO A 57 -3.37 -6.56 -13.55
C PRO A 57 -3.95 -5.43 -14.41
N LEU A 58 -4.00 -5.63 -15.73
CA LEU A 58 -4.59 -4.70 -16.71
C LEU A 58 -6.04 -4.34 -16.40
N ARG A 59 -6.79 -5.20 -15.71
CA ARG A 59 -8.16 -4.93 -15.31
C ARG A 59 -8.31 -3.65 -14.47
N THR A 60 -7.32 -3.34 -13.63
CA THR A 60 -7.32 -2.09 -12.85
C THR A 60 -7.19 -0.84 -13.71
N ALA A 61 -6.51 -0.93 -14.85
CA ALA A 61 -6.45 0.20 -15.77
C ALA A 61 -7.85 0.54 -16.32
N PHE A 62 -8.73 -0.46 -16.50
CA PHE A 62 -10.12 -0.25 -16.92
C PHE A 62 -11.02 0.27 -15.79
N PHE A 63 -10.70 -0.05 -14.54
CA PHE A 63 -11.45 0.43 -13.38
C PHE A 63 -10.54 1.13 -12.37
N PRO A 64 -10.15 2.38 -12.66
CA PRO A 64 -9.65 3.28 -11.63
C PRO A 64 -10.64 3.32 -10.46
N ALA A 65 -10.12 3.33 -9.24
CA ALA A 65 -10.94 3.18 -8.04
C ALA A 65 -12.03 4.26 -7.92
N ASP A 66 -11.75 5.49 -8.36
CA ASP A 66 -12.74 6.58 -8.40
C ASP A 66 -13.91 6.31 -9.35
N ARG A 67 -13.66 5.73 -10.52
CA ARG A 67 -14.69 5.39 -11.51
C ARG A 67 -15.49 4.17 -11.11
N LEU A 68 -14.82 3.14 -10.58
CA LEU A 68 -15.49 1.97 -10.01
C LEU A 68 -16.46 2.38 -8.90
N PHE A 69 -16.03 3.29 -8.03
CA PHE A 69 -16.85 3.83 -6.95
C PHE A 69 -18.09 4.57 -7.47
N LYS A 70 -17.91 5.54 -8.38
CA LYS A 70 -19.05 6.25 -9.00
C LYS A 70 -20.02 5.30 -9.67
N LEU A 71 -19.52 4.24 -10.31
CA LEU A 71 -20.36 3.23 -10.94
C LEU A 71 -21.15 2.40 -9.93
N ILE A 72 -20.52 2.06 -8.79
CA ILE A 72 -21.19 1.35 -7.70
C ILE A 72 -22.26 2.24 -7.05
N GLU A 73 -21.95 3.48 -6.66
CA GLU A 73 -22.95 4.43 -6.13
C GLU A 73 -24.15 4.56 -7.06
N CYS A 74 -23.85 4.79 -8.34
CA CYS A 74 -24.83 4.87 -9.41
C CYS A 74 -25.72 3.61 -9.47
N TYR A 75 -25.14 2.42 -9.38
CA TYR A 75 -25.90 1.18 -9.34
C TYR A 75 -26.86 1.13 -8.15
N PHE A 76 -26.45 1.59 -6.96
CA PHE A 76 -27.31 1.55 -5.77
C PHE A 76 -28.46 2.55 -5.81
N GLU A 77 -28.21 3.75 -6.31
CA GLU A 77 -29.26 4.74 -6.51
C GLU A 77 -30.32 4.21 -7.48
N VAL A 78 -29.92 3.48 -8.52
CA VAL A 78 -30.84 2.84 -9.46
C VAL A 78 -31.52 1.62 -8.85
N LYS A 79 -30.80 0.80 -8.06
CA LYS A 79 -31.34 -0.41 -7.43
C LYS A 79 -32.41 -0.10 -6.38
N LYS A 80 -32.30 1.04 -5.67
CA LYS A 80 -33.40 1.55 -4.81
C LYS A 80 -34.72 1.69 -5.58
N ALA A 81 -34.66 1.90 -6.91
CA ALA A 81 -35.81 2.03 -7.78
C ALA A 81 -36.20 0.75 -8.55
N ILE A 82 -35.27 -0.20 -8.77
CA ILE A 82 -35.47 -1.38 -9.63
C ILE A 82 -34.71 -2.60 -9.06
N LEU A 83 -35.37 -3.76 -8.96
CA LEU A 83 -34.77 -5.06 -8.58
C LEU A 83 -33.83 -5.59 -9.69
N LEU A 84 -32.69 -4.93 -9.90
CA LEU A 84 -31.67 -5.38 -10.85
C LEU A 84 -30.84 -6.54 -10.27
N PRO A 85 -30.48 -7.55 -11.09
CA PRO A 85 -29.50 -8.56 -10.71
C PRO A 85 -28.14 -7.91 -10.48
N LEU A 86 -27.33 -8.51 -9.60
CA LEU A 86 -26.00 -8.02 -9.30
C LEU A 86 -25.13 -7.95 -10.56
N PRO A 87 -24.53 -6.79 -10.88
CA PRO A 87 -23.56 -6.71 -11.96
C PRO A 87 -22.35 -7.62 -11.67
N ARG A 88 -21.86 -8.30 -12.71
CA ARG A 88 -20.58 -9.04 -12.74
C ARG A 88 -19.42 -8.20 -12.24
N LEU A 89 -19.53 -6.87 -12.32
CA LEU A 89 -18.62 -5.93 -11.70
C LEU A 89 -18.28 -6.31 -10.26
N LEU A 90 -19.32 -6.58 -9.46
CA LEU A 90 -19.15 -6.83 -8.05
C LEU A 90 -18.57 -8.22 -7.80
N TRP A 91 -18.91 -9.17 -8.67
CA TRP A 91 -18.28 -10.48 -8.68
C TRP A 91 -16.80 -10.40 -8.99
N ILE A 92 -16.40 -9.53 -9.92
CA ILE A 92 -15.01 -9.38 -10.31
C ILE A 92 -14.15 -8.77 -9.19
N PHE A 93 -14.71 -7.85 -8.40
CA PHE A 93 -13.94 -7.09 -7.41
C PHE A 93 -14.12 -7.55 -5.96
N PHE A 94 -15.23 -8.22 -5.63
CA PHE A 94 -15.58 -8.56 -4.24
C PHE A 94 -15.83 -10.06 -4.02
N SER A 95 -15.55 -10.92 -5.01
CA SER A 95 -15.69 -12.36 -4.85
C SER A 95 -14.72 -12.93 -3.81
N ARG A 96 -15.19 -13.94 -3.06
CA ARG A 96 -14.35 -14.77 -2.20
C ARG A 96 -13.27 -15.45 -3.06
N PRO A 97 -12.00 -15.47 -2.63
CA PRO A 97 -10.98 -16.26 -3.30
C PRO A 97 -11.36 -17.75 -3.27
N ALA A 98 -11.18 -18.43 -4.40
CA ALA A 98 -11.29 -19.87 -4.47
C ALA A 98 -9.96 -20.50 -4.04
N LEU A 99 -10.00 -21.30 -2.96
CA LEU A 99 -8.83 -21.90 -2.34
C LEU A 99 -8.98 -23.42 -2.34
N VAL A 100 -7.89 -24.13 -2.63
CA VAL A 100 -7.83 -25.58 -2.58
C VAL A 100 -6.76 -25.98 -1.57
N TYR A 101 -7.12 -26.78 -0.56
CA TYR A 101 -6.09 -27.37 0.31
C TYR A 101 -5.19 -28.30 -0.50
N LYS A 102 -3.88 -28.06 -0.44
CA LYS A 102 -2.91 -29.10 -0.81
C LYS A 102 -2.94 -30.11 0.32
N GLN A 103 -3.56 -31.26 0.11
CA GLN A 103 -3.28 -32.41 0.97
C GLN A 103 -1.80 -32.77 0.81
N THR A 104 -0.94 -32.22 1.66
CA THR A 104 0.39 -32.78 1.87
C THR A 104 0.17 -34.14 2.53
N ASN A 105 0.61 -35.20 1.86
CA ASN A 105 0.51 -36.59 2.30
C ASN A 105 0.63 -36.71 3.83
N ALA A 106 -0.41 -37.29 4.43
CA ALA A 106 -0.65 -37.41 5.87
C ALA A 106 0.36 -38.31 6.62
N LEU A 107 1.66 -38.01 6.51
CA LEU A 107 2.74 -38.72 7.22
C LEU A 107 3.21 -37.99 8.49
N ARG A 108 2.77 -36.76 8.76
CA ARG A 108 2.95 -36.10 10.07
C ARG A 108 1.64 -36.14 10.85
N LYS A 109 1.36 -37.27 11.52
CA LYS A 109 0.16 -37.48 12.37
C LYS A 109 -0.02 -36.46 13.52
N ASN A 110 0.95 -35.58 13.77
CA ASN A 110 0.94 -34.64 14.90
C ASN A 110 1.02 -33.17 14.50
N SER A 111 0.97 -32.82 13.22
CA SER A 111 1.02 -31.40 12.80
C SER A 111 -0.40 -30.86 12.62
N ARG A 112 -0.76 -29.81 13.37
CA ARG A 112 -1.99 -29.02 13.18
C ARG A 112 -1.90 -28.02 12.02
N SER A 113 -0.74 -27.94 11.35
CA SER A 113 -0.50 -27.03 10.24
C SER A 113 -1.48 -27.33 9.11
N LEU A 114 -2.33 -26.34 8.82
CA LEU A 114 -3.25 -26.35 7.68
C LEU A 114 -2.62 -25.64 6.47
N THR A 115 -1.32 -25.36 6.54
CA THR A 115 -0.50 -24.87 5.43
C THR A 115 0.10 -26.07 4.70
N PRO A 116 -0.45 -26.45 3.53
CA PRO A 116 -0.65 -25.49 2.46
C PRO A 116 -2.05 -25.49 1.84
N PHE A 117 -2.54 -24.32 1.49
CA PHE A 117 -3.61 -24.11 0.51
C PHE A 117 -3.04 -23.32 -0.69
N GLU A 118 -3.58 -23.56 -1.87
CA GLU A 118 -3.27 -22.81 -3.09
C GLU A 118 -4.50 -22.02 -3.53
N GLN A 119 -4.33 -20.73 -3.79
CA GLN A 119 -5.35 -19.91 -4.43
C GLN A 119 -5.35 -20.19 -5.94
N MET A 120 -6.54 -20.32 -6.52
CA MET A 120 -6.63 -20.49 -7.97
C MET A 120 -6.05 -19.24 -8.68
N PRO A 121 -5.17 -19.39 -9.68
CA PRO A 121 -4.43 -18.28 -10.31
C PRO A 121 -5.30 -17.12 -10.82
N ILE A 122 -6.52 -17.41 -11.28
CA ILE A 122 -7.48 -16.43 -11.84
C ILE A 122 -8.03 -15.45 -10.77
N GLU A 123 -7.94 -15.82 -9.49
CA GLU A 123 -8.54 -15.08 -8.37
C GLU A 123 -7.50 -14.30 -7.53
N GLN A 124 -6.21 -14.58 -7.68
CA GLN A 124 -5.13 -13.97 -6.89
C GLN A 124 -5.10 -12.44 -7.04
N GLU A 125 -5.16 -11.97 -8.29
CA GLU A 125 -5.14 -10.54 -8.56
C GLU A 125 -6.44 -9.83 -8.18
N ARG A 126 -7.58 -10.54 -8.16
CA ARG A 126 -8.87 -9.95 -7.77
C ARG A 126 -8.87 -9.56 -6.30
N PHE A 127 -8.28 -10.39 -5.44
CA PHE A 127 -8.11 -10.09 -4.02
C PHE A 127 -7.16 -8.90 -3.81
N ASN A 128 -6.06 -8.84 -4.57
CA ASN A 128 -5.14 -7.68 -4.54
C ASN A 128 -5.85 -6.38 -4.90
N HIS A 129 -6.74 -6.42 -5.90
CA HIS A 129 -7.49 -5.25 -6.34
C HIS A 129 -8.47 -4.78 -5.28
N LEU A 130 -9.13 -5.71 -4.60
CA LEU A 130 -10.00 -5.40 -3.47
C LEU A 130 -9.26 -4.66 -2.36
N HIS A 131 -8.06 -5.13 -1.97
CA HIS A 131 -7.26 -4.48 -0.93
C HIS A 131 -6.88 -3.04 -1.30
N ARG A 132 -6.38 -2.85 -2.53
CA ARG A 132 -6.04 -1.53 -3.06
C ARG A 132 -7.28 -0.63 -3.17
N TYR A 133 -8.43 -1.21 -3.50
CA TYR A 133 -9.68 -0.51 -3.64
C TYR A 133 -10.25 -0.04 -2.29
N LEU A 134 -10.25 -0.91 -1.28
CA LEU A 134 -10.64 -0.55 0.09
C LEU A 134 -9.79 0.62 0.59
N LEU A 135 -8.47 0.59 0.40
CA LEU A 135 -7.61 1.73 0.72
C LEU A 135 -8.07 3.00 0.02
N HIS A 136 -8.22 2.96 -1.30
CA HIS A 136 -8.55 4.15 -2.07
C HIS A 136 -9.91 4.75 -1.68
N VAL A 137 -10.92 3.91 -1.42
CA VAL A 137 -12.27 4.34 -1.08
C VAL A 137 -12.38 4.79 0.38
N LEU A 138 -11.79 4.05 1.31
CA LEU A 138 -11.87 4.36 2.74
C LEU A 138 -11.02 5.57 3.14
N CYS A 139 -10.04 5.93 2.31
CA CYS A 139 -9.23 7.14 2.47
C CYS A 139 -9.85 8.39 1.81
N ARG A 140 -11.00 8.27 1.11
CA ARG A 140 -11.78 9.39 0.56
C ARG A 140 -12.94 9.81 1.47
N ASP A 141 -13.62 10.89 1.10
CA ASP A 141 -14.62 11.65 1.87
C ASP A 141 -15.59 10.80 2.75
N SER A 142 -15.93 11.34 3.91
CA SER A 142 -16.77 10.76 4.95
C SER A 142 -18.18 10.34 4.53
N ARG A 143 -18.78 11.02 3.53
CA ARG A 143 -20.14 10.69 3.03
C ARG A 143 -20.15 9.46 2.12
N SER A 144 -19.21 9.40 1.17
CA SER A 144 -18.97 8.24 0.31
C SER A 144 -18.70 6.95 1.09
N ARG A 145 -18.13 7.09 2.29
CA ARG A 145 -17.78 5.99 3.17
C ARG A 145 -18.99 5.27 3.75
N LEU A 146 -19.99 5.99 4.26
CA LEU A 146 -21.19 5.36 4.87
C LEU A 146 -22.05 4.63 3.82
N GLU A 147 -22.11 5.18 2.61
CA GLU A 147 -22.81 4.55 1.49
C GLU A 147 -22.08 3.28 1.03
N VAL A 148 -20.76 3.32 0.83
CA VAL A 148 -20.00 2.09 0.49
C VAL A 148 -20.06 1.04 1.58
N GLU A 149 -20.06 1.44 2.85
CA GLU A 149 -20.30 0.52 3.95
C GLU A 149 -21.65 -0.18 3.75
N ASN A 150 -22.76 0.56 3.64
CA ASN A 150 -24.09 -0.02 3.43
C ASN A 150 -24.19 -0.91 2.18
N ILE A 151 -23.46 -0.55 1.14
CA ILE A 151 -23.30 -1.27 -0.13
C ILE A 151 -22.62 -2.62 0.11
N LEU A 152 -21.44 -2.63 0.73
CA LEU A 152 -20.73 -3.86 1.11
C LEU A 152 -21.62 -4.71 2.04
N TYR A 153 -22.22 -4.10 3.06
CA TYR A 153 -23.15 -4.78 3.98
C TYR A 153 -24.39 -5.37 3.29
N ALA A 154 -24.92 -4.71 2.27
CA ALA A 154 -26.05 -5.20 1.49
C ALA A 154 -25.67 -6.30 0.49
N PHE A 155 -24.39 -6.43 0.14
CA PHE A 155 -23.92 -7.45 -0.81
C PHE A 155 -23.58 -8.77 -0.16
N VAL A 156 -23.01 -8.68 1.02
CA VAL A 156 -22.46 -9.82 1.76
C VAL A 156 -23.59 -10.90 1.81
N PRO A 157 -24.87 -10.62 2.15
CA PRO A 157 -25.88 -11.68 2.33
C PRO A 157 -26.37 -12.37 1.05
N TYR A 158 -26.17 -11.78 -0.13
CA TYR A 158 -26.74 -12.26 -1.40
C TYR A 158 -25.80 -13.11 -2.23
N TYR A 159 -24.58 -13.33 -1.73
CA TYR A 159 -23.64 -14.24 -2.33
C TYR A 159 -23.78 -15.63 -1.72
N ASP A 160 -24.31 -16.55 -2.53
CA ASP A 160 -24.10 -17.98 -2.37
C ASP A 160 -22.61 -18.28 -2.67
N PHE A 161 -21.73 -17.98 -1.71
CA PHE A 161 -20.28 -18.21 -1.79
C PHE A 161 -19.96 -19.71 -1.71
N GLY A 162 -20.51 -20.49 -2.64
CA GLY A 162 -20.44 -21.95 -2.63
C GLY A 162 -21.10 -22.57 -1.39
N ARG A 163 -20.99 -23.89 -1.24
CA ARG A 163 -21.57 -24.67 -0.13
C ARG A 163 -20.87 -24.42 1.22
N GLY A 164 -20.70 -23.17 1.64
CA GLY A 164 -20.18 -22.77 2.94
C GLY A 164 -21.31 -22.29 3.85
N GLY A 165 -21.37 -22.77 5.10
CA GLY A 165 -22.33 -22.28 6.08
C GLY A 165 -22.17 -20.78 6.41
N ASP A 166 -23.17 -20.22 7.10
CA ASP A 166 -23.28 -18.80 7.54
C ASP A 166 -22.00 -18.26 8.22
N SER A 167 -21.19 -19.13 8.83
CA SER A 167 -19.94 -18.76 9.50
C SER A 167 -18.86 -18.21 8.56
N ALA A 168 -18.59 -18.86 7.42
CA ALA A 168 -17.53 -18.40 6.48
C ALA A 168 -17.88 -17.05 5.85
N TYR A 169 -19.18 -16.86 5.62
CA TYR A 169 -19.76 -15.63 5.16
C TYR A 169 -19.54 -14.47 6.16
N ARG A 170 -19.89 -14.69 7.43
CA ARG A 170 -19.63 -13.73 8.50
C ARG A 170 -18.13 -13.47 8.66
N LEU A 171 -17.28 -14.49 8.52
CA LEU A 171 -15.84 -14.30 8.62
C LEU A 171 -15.32 -13.30 7.58
N TRP A 172 -15.72 -13.46 6.32
CA TRP A 172 -15.33 -12.55 5.24
C TRP A 172 -15.75 -11.10 5.52
N LYS A 173 -16.97 -10.93 6.03
CA LYS A 173 -17.49 -9.63 6.47
C LYS A 173 -16.60 -8.98 7.53
N TYR A 174 -16.24 -9.73 8.57
CA TYR A 174 -15.43 -9.16 9.65
C TYR A 174 -14.00 -8.89 9.20
N TYR A 175 -13.43 -9.72 8.32
CA TYR A 175 -12.14 -9.45 7.69
C TYR A 175 -12.12 -8.07 7.02
N TYR A 176 -13.16 -7.74 6.25
CA TYR A 176 -13.29 -6.41 5.63
C TYR A 176 -13.30 -5.26 6.63
N GLU A 177 -14.10 -5.38 7.70
CA GLU A 177 -14.19 -4.33 8.71
C GLU A 177 -12.86 -4.13 9.43
N VAL A 178 -12.18 -5.22 9.79
CA VAL A 178 -10.84 -5.17 10.38
C VAL A 178 -9.85 -4.46 9.44
N PHE A 179 -9.79 -4.88 8.18
CA PHE A 179 -8.88 -4.26 7.20
C PHE A 179 -9.20 -2.80 6.92
N LYS A 180 -10.47 -2.43 6.97
CA LYS A 180 -10.88 -1.03 6.90
C LYS A 180 -10.32 -0.22 8.06
N HIS A 181 -10.42 -0.74 9.29
CA HIS A 181 -9.84 -0.08 10.45
C HIS A 181 -8.32 0.05 10.31
N VAL A 182 -7.62 -0.99 9.85
CA VAL A 182 -6.18 -0.95 9.56
C VAL A 182 -5.87 0.14 8.53
N ALA A 183 -6.52 0.11 7.36
CA ALA A 183 -6.34 1.05 6.26
C ALA A 183 -6.55 2.52 6.68
N ILE A 184 -7.62 2.81 7.44
CA ILE A 184 -7.89 4.16 7.92
C ILE A 184 -6.78 4.64 8.84
N ASN A 185 -6.36 3.82 9.78
CA ASN A 185 -5.30 4.22 10.69
C ASN A 185 -3.96 4.42 9.96
N TYR A 186 -3.67 3.58 8.96
CA TYR A 186 -2.48 3.68 8.13
C TYR A 186 -2.47 4.97 7.32
N SER A 187 -3.60 5.32 6.72
CA SER A 187 -3.76 6.59 5.99
C SER A 187 -3.53 7.82 6.86
N ARG A 188 -3.78 7.69 8.16
CA ARG A 188 -3.56 8.71 9.18
C ARG A 188 -2.21 8.56 9.87
N GLY A 189 -1.41 7.55 9.54
CA GLY A 189 -0.19 7.18 10.23
C GLY A 189 -0.35 6.81 11.71
N LEU A 190 -1.56 6.54 12.23
CA LEU A 190 -1.80 6.33 13.66
C LEU A 190 -1.37 4.95 14.17
N VAL A 191 -0.31 4.35 13.64
CA VAL A 191 0.00 2.92 13.80
C VAL A 191 0.35 2.50 15.23
N GLY A 192 1.03 3.35 16.02
CA GLY A 192 1.23 3.07 17.45
C GLY A 192 -0.08 2.95 18.24
N ARG A 193 -1.06 3.83 17.97
CA ARG A 193 -2.42 3.68 18.53
C ARG A 193 -3.22 2.57 17.87
N THR A 194 -2.77 2.07 16.72
CA THR A 194 -3.52 1.11 15.90
C THR A 194 -3.55 -0.25 16.55
N HIS A 195 -2.51 -0.66 17.28
CA HIS A 195 -2.58 -1.88 18.10
C HIS A 195 -3.77 -1.82 19.07
N ASP A 196 -3.79 -0.84 19.97
CA ASP A 196 -4.85 -0.69 20.97
C ASP A 196 -6.23 -0.45 20.34
N PHE A 197 -6.30 0.31 19.25
CA PHE A 197 -7.55 0.54 18.54
C PHE A 197 -8.05 -0.74 17.85
N ILE A 198 -7.17 -1.52 17.22
CA ILE A 198 -7.55 -2.79 16.57
C ILE A 198 -8.00 -3.79 17.63
N VAL A 199 -7.21 -4.06 18.67
CA VAL A 199 -7.56 -5.00 19.76
C VAL A 199 -8.92 -4.64 20.40
N ASN A 200 -9.21 -3.35 20.56
CA ASN A 200 -10.47 -2.89 21.13
C ASN A 200 -11.65 -2.84 20.16
N THR A 201 -11.45 -3.17 18.89
CA THR A 201 -12.51 -3.17 17.88
C THR A 201 -13.31 -4.47 17.94
N SER A 202 -14.62 -4.38 18.14
CA SER A 202 -15.52 -5.54 18.20
C SER A 202 -15.46 -6.43 16.95
N ALA A 203 -15.21 -5.83 15.78
CA ALA A 203 -15.02 -6.57 14.53
C ALA A 203 -13.78 -7.49 14.54
N VAL A 204 -12.70 -7.09 15.22
CA VAL A 204 -11.47 -7.87 15.33
C VAL A 204 -11.69 -9.10 16.21
N ARG A 205 -12.29 -8.90 17.38
CA ARG A 205 -12.64 -10.02 18.28
C ARG A 205 -13.57 -11.01 17.60
N GLU A 206 -14.56 -10.50 16.87
CA GLU A 206 -15.53 -11.33 16.17
C GLU A 206 -14.92 -12.05 14.96
N PHE A 207 -14.00 -11.41 14.23
CA PHE A 207 -13.18 -12.04 13.19
C PHE A 207 -12.44 -13.27 13.76
N PHE A 208 -11.67 -13.10 14.84
CA PHE A 208 -10.93 -14.21 15.44
C PHE A 208 -11.82 -15.27 16.06
N ARG A 209 -12.92 -14.88 16.71
CA ARG A 209 -13.90 -15.82 17.28
C ARG A 209 -14.48 -16.73 16.19
N ILE A 210 -14.87 -16.17 15.05
CA ILE A 210 -15.41 -16.94 13.93
C ILE A 210 -14.33 -17.79 13.26
N SER A 211 -13.13 -17.24 13.02
CA SER A 211 -12.01 -18.02 12.48
C SER A 211 -11.74 -19.24 13.34
N ARG A 212 -11.65 -19.07 14.68
CA ARG A 212 -11.43 -20.17 15.63
C ARG A 212 -12.53 -21.21 15.53
N SER A 213 -13.79 -20.76 15.55
CA SER A 213 -14.94 -21.65 15.43
C SER A 213 -14.91 -22.48 14.14
N ILE A 214 -14.43 -21.92 13.03
CA ILE A 214 -14.33 -22.65 11.75
C ILE A 214 -13.16 -23.66 11.78
N LEU A 215 -11.99 -23.23 12.27
CA LEU A 215 -10.78 -24.06 12.28
C LEU A 215 -10.92 -25.27 13.21
N ASP A 216 -11.48 -25.05 14.41
CA ASP A 216 -11.66 -26.09 15.44
C ASP A 216 -12.82 -27.04 15.13
N SER A 217 -13.79 -26.62 14.32
CA SER A 217 -14.99 -27.41 14.04
C SER A 217 -14.67 -28.67 13.23
N LYS A 218 -15.11 -29.84 13.71
CA LYS A 218 -14.99 -31.10 12.97
C LYS A 218 -16.00 -31.22 11.82
N SER A 219 -17.09 -30.46 11.86
CA SER A 219 -18.17 -30.52 10.86
C SER A 219 -18.03 -29.50 9.73
N GLU A 220 -17.08 -28.57 9.84
CA GLU A 220 -16.81 -27.61 8.77
C GLU A 220 -16.11 -28.25 7.57
N THR A 221 -16.41 -27.72 6.39
CA THR A 221 -15.83 -28.19 5.13
C THR A 221 -14.34 -27.84 5.05
N SER A 222 -13.59 -28.61 4.25
CA SER A 222 -12.20 -28.28 3.90
C SER A 222 -12.09 -26.85 3.37
N ASP A 223 -13.01 -26.44 2.50
CA ASP A 223 -12.93 -25.13 1.84
C ASP A 223 -13.13 -23.98 2.83
N ASN A 224 -14.04 -24.12 3.79
CA ASN A 224 -14.27 -23.12 4.83
C ASN A 224 -13.04 -22.98 5.74
N LYS A 225 -12.40 -24.09 6.09
CA LYS A 225 -11.17 -24.07 6.88
C LYS A 225 -10.01 -23.44 6.12
N ALA A 226 -9.85 -23.75 4.83
CA ALA A 226 -8.81 -23.16 3.99
C ALA A 226 -9.01 -21.65 3.90
N PHE A 227 -10.26 -21.24 3.74
CA PHE A 227 -10.64 -19.84 3.71
C PHE A 227 -10.37 -19.11 5.03
N ALA A 228 -10.76 -19.70 6.16
CA ALA A 228 -10.46 -19.12 7.46
C ALA A 228 -8.95 -18.98 7.70
N ALA A 229 -8.18 -20.02 7.35
CA ALA A 229 -6.73 -20.00 7.46
C ALA A 229 -6.12 -18.91 6.59
N PHE A 230 -6.52 -18.83 5.32
CA PHE A 230 -6.02 -17.80 4.40
C PHE A 230 -6.31 -16.39 4.87
N LEU A 231 -7.52 -16.10 5.36
CA LEU A 231 -7.85 -14.77 5.86
C LEU A 231 -7.04 -14.41 7.10
N THR A 232 -6.85 -15.34 8.03
CA THR A 232 -6.03 -15.11 9.21
C THR A 232 -4.55 -14.93 8.86
N GLU A 233 -4.00 -15.75 7.95
CA GLU A 233 -2.64 -15.57 7.43
C GLU A 233 -2.51 -14.23 6.70
N SER A 234 -3.50 -13.85 5.89
CA SER A 234 -3.50 -12.56 5.18
C SER A 234 -3.54 -11.36 6.11
N PHE A 235 -4.26 -11.47 7.23
CA PHE A 235 -4.25 -10.46 8.29
C PHE A 235 -2.86 -10.34 8.91
N SER A 236 -2.28 -11.43 9.40
CA SER A 236 -0.95 -11.38 10.04
C SER A 236 0.20 -11.05 9.09
N ALA A 237 0.10 -11.43 7.82
CA ALA A 237 1.12 -11.14 6.81
C ALA A 237 1.18 -9.66 6.41
N ASN A 238 0.16 -8.86 6.75
CA ASN A 238 0.09 -7.44 6.39
C ASN A 238 1.22 -6.63 7.04
N ASP A 239 1.48 -6.84 8.32
CA ASP A 239 2.48 -6.15 9.13
C ASP A 239 2.60 -6.79 10.54
N PHE A 240 3.63 -6.40 11.29
CA PHE A 240 3.88 -6.97 12.61
C PHE A 240 2.87 -6.54 13.70
N TYR A 241 2.11 -5.45 13.53
CA TYR A 241 1.03 -5.10 14.48
C TYR A 241 -0.15 -6.04 14.31
N CYS A 242 -0.52 -6.36 13.07
CA CYS A 242 -1.55 -7.37 12.80
C CYS A 242 -1.10 -8.75 13.30
N GLU A 243 0.19 -9.08 13.19
CA GLU A 243 0.76 -10.27 13.82
C GLU A 243 0.62 -10.24 15.36
N ASP A 244 0.92 -9.12 16.01
CA ASP A 244 0.82 -8.98 17.47
C ASP A 244 -0.63 -9.02 17.96
N VAL A 245 -1.55 -8.35 17.27
CA VAL A 245 -3.00 -8.45 17.51
C VAL A 245 -3.44 -9.90 17.41
N LEU A 246 -2.94 -10.64 16.43
CA LEU A 246 -3.24 -12.07 16.31
C LEU A 246 -2.69 -12.88 17.50
N LYS A 247 -1.51 -12.54 18.05
CA LYS A 247 -0.97 -13.19 19.27
C LYS A 247 -1.86 -12.94 20.47
N GLU A 248 -2.31 -11.70 20.64
CA GLU A 248 -3.10 -11.30 21.80
C GLU A 248 -4.54 -11.86 21.74
N GLU A 249 -5.25 -11.62 20.64
CA GLU A 249 -6.67 -12.00 20.50
C GLU A 249 -6.86 -13.45 20.05
N GLY A 250 -5.98 -13.93 19.17
CA GLY A 250 -5.98 -15.30 18.66
C GLY A 250 -5.46 -16.32 19.69
N GLY A 251 -4.64 -15.88 20.65
CA GLY A 251 -3.96 -16.76 21.61
C GLY A 251 -2.85 -17.59 20.97
N LEU A 252 -1.96 -18.14 21.81
CA LEU A 252 -0.79 -18.90 21.33
C LEU A 252 -1.18 -20.16 20.52
N GLU A 253 -2.31 -20.78 20.83
CA GLU A 253 -2.82 -21.96 20.10
C GLU A 253 -3.22 -21.63 18.64
N PHE A 254 -3.46 -20.35 18.31
CA PHE A 254 -3.72 -19.94 16.93
C PHE A 254 -2.46 -20.04 16.06
N PHE A 255 -1.28 -19.82 16.64
CA PHE A 255 -0.01 -19.87 15.93
C PHE A 255 0.35 -21.30 15.51
N ASP A 256 -0.22 -22.32 16.17
CA ASP A 256 -0.02 -23.72 15.79
C ASP A 256 -0.71 -24.08 14.46
N TYR A 257 -1.67 -23.26 13.99
CA TYR A 257 -2.38 -23.50 12.74
C TYR A 257 -1.61 -23.04 11.50
N PHE A 258 -0.69 -22.07 11.65
CA PHE A 258 -0.12 -21.33 10.51
C PHE A 258 1.40 -21.33 10.53
N ASP A 259 1.97 -21.21 9.33
CA ASP A 259 3.39 -20.92 9.18
C ASP A 259 3.58 -19.39 9.10
N HIS A 260 4.18 -18.81 10.14
CA HIS A 260 4.49 -17.39 10.20
C HIS A 260 5.93 -17.07 9.72
N SER A 261 6.58 -18.01 9.04
CA SER A 261 7.89 -17.76 8.46
C SER A 261 7.87 -16.55 7.51
N PRO A 262 8.95 -15.76 7.44
CA PRO A 262 9.00 -14.61 6.52
C PRO A 262 8.70 -15.00 5.07
N SER A 263 9.17 -16.19 4.64
CA SER A 263 8.90 -16.76 3.33
C SER A 263 7.40 -16.99 3.08
N ARG A 264 6.68 -17.55 4.05
CA ARG A 264 5.23 -17.78 3.93
C ARG A 264 4.45 -16.48 3.94
N CYS A 265 4.78 -15.56 4.85
CA CYS A 265 4.17 -14.24 4.87
C CYS A 265 4.41 -13.48 3.54
N ALA A 266 5.59 -13.61 2.95
CA ALA A 266 5.88 -13.04 1.63
C ALA A 266 5.06 -13.69 0.50
N GLU A 267 4.85 -15.00 0.54
CA GLU A 267 3.95 -15.70 -0.40
C GLU A 267 2.51 -15.18 -0.25
N ILE A 268 2.00 -15.10 0.98
CA ILE A 268 0.66 -14.58 1.27
C ILE A 268 0.53 -13.14 0.79
N ARG A 269 1.50 -12.26 1.03
CA ARG A 269 1.49 -10.87 0.53
C ARG A 269 1.44 -10.78 -1.00
N LYS A 270 2.12 -11.68 -1.72
CA LYS A 270 2.00 -11.75 -3.19
C LYS A 270 0.59 -12.15 -3.62
N ILE A 271 -0.14 -12.86 -2.78
CA ILE A 271 -1.46 -13.40 -3.04
C ILE A 271 -2.58 -12.44 -2.66
N SER A 272 -2.50 -11.86 -1.45
CA SER A 272 -3.50 -10.97 -0.87
C SER A 272 -3.23 -9.50 -1.19
N GLY A 273 -2.00 -9.19 -1.58
CA GLY A 273 -1.56 -7.83 -1.87
C GLY A 273 -1.13 -7.14 -0.59
N THR A 274 -0.46 -6.02 -0.76
CA THR A 274 0.05 -5.22 0.34
C THR A 274 -0.57 -3.83 0.29
N LEU A 275 -0.91 -3.30 1.45
CA LEU A 275 -1.27 -1.89 1.57
C LEU A 275 -0.01 -1.09 1.25
N SER A 276 0.20 -0.58 0.04
CA SER A 276 1.46 0.13 -0.27
C SER A 276 1.40 1.59 0.17
N LEU A 277 2.55 2.19 0.52
CA LEU A 277 2.72 3.64 0.52
C LEU A 277 2.91 4.14 -0.92
N PRO A 278 1.93 4.85 -1.52
CA PRO A 278 2.00 5.23 -2.94
C PRO A 278 3.21 6.10 -3.31
N LEU A 279 3.75 6.84 -2.33
CA LEU A 279 4.94 7.66 -2.53
C LEU A 279 6.12 6.83 -3.08
N PHE A 280 6.33 5.63 -2.55
CA PHE A 280 7.43 4.75 -2.94
C PHE A 280 7.08 3.75 -4.05
N ASP A 281 5.86 3.80 -4.59
CA ASP A 281 5.48 3.00 -5.75
C ASP A 281 6.05 3.58 -7.06
N ASN A 282 6.11 4.92 -7.14
CA ASN A 282 6.69 5.63 -8.30
C ASN A 282 8.19 5.88 -8.11
N VAL A 283 8.59 6.11 -6.85
CA VAL A 283 9.93 6.57 -6.48
C VAL A 283 10.49 5.61 -5.44
N PRO A 284 11.04 4.47 -5.88
CA PRO A 284 11.35 3.37 -4.96
C PRO A 284 12.66 3.61 -4.21
N TYR A 285 12.98 4.84 -3.81
CA TYR A 285 14.20 5.17 -3.09
C TYR A 285 14.10 6.47 -2.27
N LEU A 286 15.06 6.64 -1.37
CA LEU A 286 15.43 7.91 -0.77
C LEU A 286 16.88 8.22 -1.11
N ARG A 287 17.21 9.50 -1.26
CA ARG A 287 18.60 9.98 -1.32
C ARG A 287 18.94 10.74 -0.05
N ARG A 288 20.16 10.53 0.43
CA ARG A 288 20.74 11.20 1.58
C ARG A 288 21.99 11.94 1.11
N PHE A 289 21.93 13.26 1.12
CA PHE A 289 23.05 14.14 0.84
C PHE A 289 23.72 14.49 2.17
N ARG A 290 25.05 14.35 2.23
CA ARG A 290 25.84 14.77 3.38
C ARG A 290 26.90 15.74 2.92
N LEU A 291 26.97 16.89 3.59
CA LEU A 291 28.00 17.91 3.40
C LEU A 291 28.47 18.36 4.78
N GLY A 292 29.66 17.93 5.19
CA GLY A 292 30.12 18.03 6.56
C GLY A 292 29.15 17.32 7.52
N ASP A 293 28.71 18.02 8.57
CA ASP A 293 27.76 17.50 9.57
C ASP A 293 26.28 17.64 9.16
N LYS A 294 26.00 18.26 8.00
CA LYS A 294 24.62 18.47 7.53
C LYS A 294 24.14 17.27 6.73
N VAL A 295 22.92 16.83 7.02
CA VAL A 295 22.26 15.72 6.34
C VAL A 295 20.92 16.17 5.78
N HIS A 296 20.73 15.96 4.48
CA HIS A 296 19.47 16.25 3.78
C HIS A 296 18.94 14.97 3.15
N ILE A 297 17.64 14.71 3.31
CA ILE A 297 16.97 13.53 2.76
C ILE A 297 15.90 13.98 1.78
N THR A 298 15.72 13.25 0.68
CA THR A 298 14.63 13.47 -0.29
C THR A 298 14.20 12.15 -0.91
N SER A 299 12.94 12.02 -1.32
CA SER A 299 12.47 10.89 -2.12
C SER A 299 12.55 11.18 -3.61
N ASP A 300 12.12 12.36 -4.06
CA ASP A 300 11.97 12.65 -5.49
C ASP A 300 12.07 14.14 -5.79
N HIS A 301 13.10 14.49 -6.55
CA HIS A 301 13.35 15.67 -7.38
C HIS A 301 14.85 15.61 -7.76
N LEU A 302 15.15 15.58 -9.05
CA LEU A 302 16.45 15.96 -9.58
C LEU A 302 16.26 17.10 -10.60
N PRO A 303 17.26 17.97 -10.85
CA PRO A 303 18.66 17.92 -10.38
C PRO A 303 19.15 19.21 -9.73
N GLU A 304 18.28 20.11 -9.26
CA GLU A 304 18.80 21.22 -8.46
C GLU A 304 19.29 20.57 -7.18
N LEU A 305 20.63 20.54 -7.00
CA LEU A 305 21.19 20.40 -5.65
C LEU A 305 20.31 21.30 -4.78
N PRO A 306 19.72 20.80 -3.68
CA PRO A 306 18.83 21.61 -2.85
C PRO A 306 19.43 23.00 -2.75
N ASP A 307 18.70 24.08 -3.05
CA ASP A 307 19.30 25.44 -3.12
C ASP A 307 20.17 25.73 -1.89
N VAL A 308 19.86 25.10 -0.75
CA VAL A 308 20.68 25.03 0.47
C VAL A 308 22.16 24.64 0.28
N LEU A 309 22.50 23.83 -0.71
CA LEU A 309 23.85 23.45 -1.12
C LEU A 309 24.49 24.46 -2.09
N VAL A 310 23.69 25.29 -2.77
CA VAL A 310 24.15 26.25 -3.79
C VAL A 310 24.23 27.68 -3.23
N ASP A 311 23.35 28.05 -2.29
CA ASP A 311 23.00 29.45 -2.02
C ASP A 311 23.73 30.08 -0.82
N ASN A 312 24.65 29.38 -0.17
CA ASN A 312 25.50 29.97 0.88
C ASN A 312 26.93 29.49 0.75
N THR A 313 27.72 30.28 0.02
CA THR A 313 29.17 30.16 -0.21
C THR A 313 29.56 28.88 -0.94
N CYS A 314 30.22 29.04 -2.09
CA CYS A 314 30.94 27.99 -2.82
C CYS A 314 32.16 27.50 -2.00
N GLU A 315 31.94 27.16 -0.74
CA GLU A 315 32.87 26.48 0.15
C GLU A 315 32.72 24.99 -0.15
N ASP A 316 33.65 24.51 -0.97
CA ASP A 316 34.07 23.13 -1.17
C ASP A 316 32.93 22.09 -1.20
N LEU A 317 32.51 21.73 -2.42
CA LEU A 317 31.83 20.45 -2.64
C LEU A 317 32.73 19.26 -2.23
N CYS A 318 34.01 19.50 -1.91
CA CYS A 318 34.88 18.57 -1.22
C CYS A 318 34.23 18.05 0.07
N GLY A 319 33.77 16.80 -0.01
CA GLY A 319 33.11 16.10 1.09
C GLY A 319 31.63 15.83 0.87
N LEU A 320 31.04 16.31 -0.22
CA LEU A 320 29.69 15.89 -0.62
C LEU A 320 29.66 14.38 -0.85
N THR A 321 28.87 13.68 -0.04
CA THR A 321 28.55 12.27 -0.27
C THR A 321 27.05 12.13 -0.46
N ILE A 322 26.68 11.23 -1.37
CA ILE A 322 25.28 10.93 -1.63
C ILE A 322 25.12 9.43 -1.47
N ASP A 323 24.16 9.06 -0.63
CA ASP A 323 23.75 7.68 -0.46
C ASP A 323 22.33 7.51 -0.97
N THR A 324 22.04 6.35 -1.54
CA THR A 324 20.69 5.96 -1.96
C THR A 324 20.23 4.77 -1.15
N MET A 325 19.02 4.87 -0.61
CA MET A 325 18.32 3.77 0.06
C MET A 325 17.15 3.34 -0.80
N THR A 326 17.21 2.15 -1.36
CA THR A 326 16.09 1.61 -2.12
C THR A 326 14.96 1.18 -1.19
N LEU A 327 13.76 1.69 -1.44
CA LEU A 327 12.55 1.39 -0.70
C LEU A 327 11.50 0.75 -1.59
N SER A 328 10.46 0.21 -0.96
CA SER A 328 9.24 -0.25 -1.61
C SER A 328 8.09 0.07 -0.68
N GLY A 329 6.96 0.54 -1.21
CA GLY A 329 5.84 0.95 -0.36
C GLY A 329 5.20 -0.20 0.41
N ASP A 330 5.49 -1.45 0.04
CA ASP A 330 5.11 -2.67 0.78
C ASP A 330 6.05 -3.01 1.95
N LEU A 331 7.19 -2.31 2.08
CA LEU A 331 8.21 -2.52 3.10
C LEU A 331 8.04 -1.56 4.28
N VAL A 332 7.54 -0.37 4.01
CA VAL A 332 7.50 0.77 4.94
C VAL A 332 6.11 1.38 5.07
N TYR A 333 5.82 2.01 6.20
CA TYR A 333 4.64 2.83 6.41
C TYR A 333 4.97 4.09 7.23
N TRP A 334 4.01 5.01 7.35
CA TRP A 334 4.17 6.23 8.13
C TRP A 334 3.64 6.08 9.56
N LEU A 335 4.46 6.40 10.55
CA LEU A 335 4.04 6.62 11.93
C LEU A 335 3.84 8.12 12.15
N LEU A 336 2.61 8.55 12.40
CA LEU A 336 2.24 9.93 12.66
C LEU A 336 2.52 10.27 14.12
N HIS A 337 3.33 11.31 14.31
CA HIS A 337 3.45 12.05 15.54
C HIS A 337 2.55 13.29 15.47
N GLU A 338 1.68 13.44 16.46
CA GLU A 338 0.85 14.63 16.65
C GLU A 338 1.02 15.16 18.08
N PRO A 339 0.98 16.49 18.27
CA PRO A 339 0.98 17.06 19.60
C PRO A 339 -0.23 16.55 20.41
N GLY A 340 -0.04 16.42 21.72
CA GLY A 340 -1.12 16.04 22.64
C GLY A 340 -2.31 17.00 22.55
N ARG A 341 -3.50 16.52 22.97
CA ARG A 341 -4.63 17.44 23.17
C ARG A 341 -4.37 18.27 24.43
N GLY A 342 -3.94 19.52 24.26
CA GLY A 342 -3.68 20.45 25.36
C GLY A 342 -2.29 21.08 25.29
N ASN A 343 -1.78 21.55 26.42
CA ASN A 343 -0.43 22.12 26.55
C ASN A 343 0.65 21.05 26.83
N GLU A 344 0.33 19.76 26.71
CA GLU A 344 1.31 18.70 26.91
C GLU A 344 2.09 18.45 25.61
N GLU A 345 3.38 18.79 25.63
CA GLU A 345 4.31 18.36 24.59
C GLU A 345 4.52 16.85 24.70
N LEU A 346 3.81 16.11 23.84
CA LEU A 346 4.04 14.67 23.71
C LEU A 346 5.40 14.48 23.04
N GLN A 347 6.28 13.71 23.66
CA GLN A 347 7.54 13.31 23.06
C GLN A 347 7.30 12.14 22.10
N LEU A 348 8.06 12.12 20.99
CA LEU A 348 8.10 10.97 20.11
C LEU A 348 8.59 9.75 20.87
N ASP A 349 7.81 8.67 20.83
CA ASP A 349 8.19 7.37 21.36
C ASP A 349 8.21 6.35 20.23
N LEU A 350 9.38 5.74 20.03
CA LEU A 350 9.63 4.72 19.03
C LEU A 350 9.75 3.32 19.66
N GLU A 351 9.44 3.15 20.94
CA GLU A 351 9.43 1.83 21.58
C GLU A 351 8.44 0.89 20.89
N GLY A 352 8.89 -0.34 20.58
CA GLY A 352 8.10 -1.32 19.82
C GLY A 352 7.94 -1.03 18.33
N HIS A 353 8.51 0.07 17.83
CA HIS A 353 8.55 0.40 16.40
C HIS A 353 9.89 -0.02 15.76
N LEU A 354 9.90 -0.09 14.42
CA LEU A 354 11.10 -0.38 13.63
C LEU A 354 11.42 0.81 12.70
N PRO A 355 11.89 1.95 13.23
CA PRO A 355 12.13 3.15 12.44
C PRO A 355 13.27 2.97 11.43
N VAL A 356 13.12 3.57 10.25
CA VAL A 356 14.15 3.58 9.22
C VAL A 356 15.23 4.57 9.63
N GLN A 357 16.46 4.09 9.79
CA GLN A 357 17.58 4.90 10.24
C GLN A 357 17.99 5.92 9.17
N ALA A 358 18.14 7.19 9.56
CA ALA A 358 18.60 8.28 8.69
C ALA A 358 20.12 8.45 8.79
N CYS A 359 20.65 8.77 9.97
CA CYS A 359 22.07 8.85 10.28
C CYS A 359 22.26 8.77 11.80
N ASP A 360 23.32 8.11 12.27
CA ASP A 360 23.64 7.95 13.69
C ASP A 360 22.39 7.52 14.51
N ASP A 361 22.02 8.28 15.53
CA ASP A 361 20.84 8.03 16.39
C ASP A 361 19.55 8.71 15.88
N SER A 362 19.49 9.06 14.59
CA SER A 362 18.33 9.71 13.95
C SER A 362 17.66 8.83 12.91
N TYR A 363 16.38 9.10 12.69
CA TYR A 363 15.45 8.34 11.87
C TYR A 363 14.86 9.21 10.76
N VAL A 364 14.48 8.57 9.67
CA VAL A 364 13.83 9.24 8.54
C VAL A 364 12.45 9.73 8.98
N ALA A 365 12.24 11.03 8.87
CA ALA A 365 10.97 11.68 9.11
C ALA A 365 10.53 12.49 7.90
N ALA A 366 9.27 12.90 7.89
CA ALA A 366 8.75 13.82 6.90
C ALA A 366 7.64 14.71 7.48
N VAL A 367 7.58 15.95 7.00
CA VAL A 367 6.45 16.87 7.23
C VAL A 367 5.62 16.90 5.97
N LYS A 368 4.32 16.63 6.10
CA LYS A 368 3.39 16.70 4.98
C LYS A 368 2.72 18.07 4.94
N VAL A 369 3.00 18.84 3.89
CA VAL A 369 2.28 20.08 3.60
C VAL A 369 1.51 19.85 2.31
N GLU A 370 0.18 19.92 2.42
CA GLU A 370 -0.73 19.56 1.33
C GLU A 370 -0.46 18.16 0.75
N HIS A 371 0.14 18.09 -0.44
CA HIS A 371 0.44 16.88 -1.19
C HIS A 371 1.94 16.56 -1.23
N ILE A 372 2.79 17.42 -0.68
CA ILE A 372 4.25 17.31 -0.68
C ILE A 372 4.72 16.73 0.67
N TYR A 373 5.75 15.88 0.62
CA TYR A 373 6.43 15.34 1.79
C TYR A 373 7.84 15.93 1.85
N TYR A 374 8.10 16.82 2.82
CA TYR A 374 9.43 17.34 3.08
C TYR A 374 10.16 16.41 4.05
N PHE A 375 11.16 15.70 3.55
CA PHE A 375 11.91 14.74 4.34
C PHE A 375 12.92 15.42 5.26
N THR A 376 13.14 14.83 6.42
CA THR A 376 14.05 15.33 7.45
C THR A 376 14.52 14.18 8.35
N CYS A 377 15.32 14.49 9.36
CA CYS A 377 15.79 13.58 10.40
C CYS A 377 15.12 13.90 11.74
N VAL A 378 14.80 12.88 12.52
CA VAL A 378 14.25 13.02 13.87
C VAL A 378 14.94 12.08 14.85
N LYS A 379 15.08 12.47 16.12
CA LYS A 379 15.56 11.60 17.20
C LYS A 379 14.39 11.11 18.06
N ASN A 380 14.54 9.95 18.68
CA ASN A 380 13.57 9.51 19.69
C ASN A 380 13.48 10.55 20.82
N GLY A 381 12.29 10.78 21.36
CA GLY A 381 12.03 11.81 22.38
C GLY A 381 11.77 13.23 21.84
N ALA A 382 11.88 13.46 20.52
CA ALA A 382 11.63 14.78 19.93
C ALA A 382 10.14 15.16 19.97
N SER A 383 9.82 16.43 20.27
CA SER A 383 8.46 16.99 20.20
C SER A 383 8.17 17.76 18.90
N SER A 384 9.21 18.02 18.11
CA SER A 384 9.12 18.71 16.82
C SER A 384 10.29 18.32 15.91
N VAL A 385 10.14 18.60 14.62
CA VAL A 385 11.17 18.45 13.60
C VAL A 385 11.37 19.76 12.86
N ASN A 386 12.59 20.01 12.41
CA ASN A 386 12.88 21.08 11.47
C ASN A 386 12.97 20.48 10.07
N TYR A 387 12.41 21.15 9.07
CA TYR A 387 12.48 20.74 7.67
C TYR A 387 12.77 21.95 6.80
N LEU A 388 13.18 21.68 5.56
CA LEU A 388 13.40 22.71 4.55
C LEU A 388 12.31 22.58 3.50
N ASP A 389 11.73 23.71 3.11
CA ASP A 389 10.80 23.74 1.98
C ASP A 389 11.55 23.68 0.64
N GLU A 390 10.81 23.75 -0.47
CA GLU A 390 11.35 23.76 -1.83
C GLU A 390 12.21 24.99 -2.15
N LEU A 391 12.13 26.05 -1.34
CA LEU A 391 12.92 27.27 -1.47
C LEU A 391 14.13 27.28 -0.52
N GLY A 392 14.39 26.17 0.18
CA GLY A 392 15.46 26.06 1.16
C GLY A 392 15.21 26.81 2.47
N ASN A 393 14.00 27.31 2.72
CA ASN A 393 13.68 27.99 3.98
C ASN A 393 13.45 26.97 5.09
N GLY A 394 14.03 27.23 6.26
CA GLY A 394 13.86 26.40 7.45
C GLY A 394 12.51 26.63 8.13
N HIS A 395 11.79 25.54 8.38
CA HIS A 395 10.51 25.51 9.08
C HIS A 395 10.56 24.52 10.24
N SER A 396 9.67 24.69 11.22
CA SER A 396 9.50 23.75 12.33
C SER A 396 8.07 23.23 12.39
N ALA A 397 7.90 21.94 12.66
CA ALA A 397 6.60 21.30 12.78
C ALA A 397 6.55 20.35 13.97
N ASN A 398 5.48 20.45 14.77
CA ASN A 398 5.16 19.51 15.84
C ASN A 398 4.28 18.35 15.38
N LYS A 399 3.79 18.40 14.13
CA LYS A 399 3.07 17.31 13.47
C LYS A 399 3.91 16.81 12.31
N PHE A 400 4.38 15.57 12.43
CA PHE A 400 5.28 14.98 11.45
C PHE A 400 5.10 13.46 11.40
N PHE A 401 5.68 12.82 10.39
CA PHE A 401 5.65 11.38 10.20
C PHE A 401 7.06 10.82 10.36
N VAL A 402 7.17 9.61 10.91
CA VAL A 402 8.41 8.83 10.98
C VAL A 402 8.25 7.61 10.09
N LEU A 403 9.22 7.35 9.24
CA LEU A 403 9.20 6.18 8.36
C LEU A 403 9.63 4.95 9.16
N VAL A 404 8.84 3.88 9.08
CA VAL A 404 9.02 2.66 9.88
C VAL A 404 8.78 1.41 9.03
N LEU A 405 9.45 0.32 9.38
CA LEU A 405 9.32 -0.98 8.70
C LEU A 405 8.02 -1.68 9.09
N ARG A 406 7.39 -2.35 8.12
CA ARG A 406 6.18 -3.17 8.31
C ARG A 406 6.46 -4.52 8.93
N HIS A 407 7.67 -5.03 8.76
CA HIS A 407 8.00 -6.42 9.03
C HIS A 407 9.23 -6.50 9.92
N ARG A 408 9.19 -7.43 10.89
CA ARG A 408 10.31 -7.74 11.79
C ARG A 408 11.45 -8.50 11.13
N ASP A 409 11.34 -8.80 9.84
CA ASP A 409 12.38 -9.51 9.10
C ASP A 409 13.58 -8.58 8.88
N PRO A 410 14.73 -8.83 9.56
CA PRO A 410 15.89 -7.96 9.44
C PRO A 410 16.52 -8.01 8.04
N THR A 411 16.27 -9.08 7.26
CA THR A 411 16.77 -9.19 5.88
C THR A 411 16.06 -8.22 4.93
N LEU A 412 14.92 -7.68 5.35
CA LEU A 412 14.17 -6.65 4.66
C LEU A 412 14.55 -5.23 5.11
N ALA A 413 15.45 -5.06 6.08
CA ALA A 413 15.86 -3.72 6.51
C ALA A 413 16.53 -2.98 5.35
N PRO A 414 16.05 -1.77 4.98
CA PRO A 414 16.63 -1.01 3.89
C PRO A 414 17.99 -0.46 4.32
N ILE A 415 18.92 -0.43 3.37
CA ILE A 415 20.32 -0.06 3.62
C ILE A 415 20.65 1.15 2.74
N TRP A 416 21.31 2.13 3.33
CA TRP A 416 21.95 3.22 2.59
C TRP A 416 23.16 2.70 1.83
N ARG A 417 23.17 2.88 0.51
CA ARG A 417 24.28 2.50 -0.36
C ARG A 417 24.92 3.74 -0.93
N GLU A 418 26.25 3.75 -0.98
CA GLU A 418 27.00 4.86 -1.57
C GLU A 418 26.58 5.02 -3.04
N PHE A 419 26.25 6.25 -3.42
CA PHE A 419 25.93 6.64 -4.79
C PHE A 419 27.02 7.53 -5.37
N TRP A 420 27.46 8.54 -4.59
CA TRP A 420 28.53 9.48 -4.93
C TRP A 420 29.50 9.65 -3.75
N PRO A 421 30.83 9.76 -3.97
CA PRO A 421 31.54 9.88 -5.26
C PRO A 421 31.78 8.56 -5.99
N LYS A 422 31.48 7.44 -5.36
CA LYS A 422 31.64 6.12 -5.95
C LYS A 422 30.38 5.30 -5.70
N ARG A 423 29.75 4.86 -6.78
CA ARG A 423 28.54 4.02 -6.71
C ARG A 423 28.87 2.64 -6.15
N ASP A 424 28.12 2.20 -5.14
CA ASP A 424 28.16 0.85 -4.59
C ASP A 424 27.78 -0.15 -5.71
N PRO A 425 28.60 -1.17 -6.01
CA PRO A 425 28.30 -2.16 -7.04
C PRO A 425 27.04 -3.00 -6.75
N LEU A 426 26.58 -3.03 -5.51
CA LEU A 426 25.35 -3.71 -5.10
C LEU A 426 24.09 -2.82 -5.24
N TYR A 427 24.25 -1.53 -5.53
CA TYR A 427 23.14 -0.65 -5.82
C TYR A 427 22.63 -0.90 -7.25
N CYS A 428 21.31 -1.08 -7.37
CA CYS A 428 20.64 -1.16 -8.66
C CYS A 428 19.33 -0.38 -8.64
N ALA A 429 19.13 0.43 -9.67
CA ALA A 429 17.87 1.13 -9.88
C ALA A 429 16.72 0.11 -10.06
N LYS A 430 15.64 0.26 -9.29
CA LYS A 430 14.48 -0.65 -9.33
C LYS A 430 13.47 -0.35 -10.45
N SER A 431 13.61 0.78 -11.13
CA SER A 431 12.74 1.20 -12.23
C SER A 431 13.53 1.97 -13.29
N ASP A 432 13.00 2.03 -14.52
CA ASP A 432 13.59 2.85 -15.58
C ASP A 432 13.61 4.34 -15.21
N ALA A 433 12.60 4.82 -14.47
CA ALA A 433 12.56 6.18 -13.95
C ALA A 433 13.72 6.44 -12.97
N ALA A 434 13.91 5.56 -11.98
CA ALA A 434 15.02 5.69 -11.03
C ALA A 434 16.39 5.64 -11.72
N ARG A 435 16.53 4.85 -12.79
CA ARG A 435 17.78 4.84 -13.58
C ARG A 435 18.02 6.17 -14.29
N LEU A 436 16.99 6.75 -14.92
CA LEU A 436 17.12 8.05 -15.59
C LEU A 436 17.47 9.15 -14.59
N ASP A 437 16.88 9.10 -13.41
CA ASP A 437 17.23 10.00 -12.31
C ASP A 437 18.71 9.82 -11.94
N ASP A 438 19.15 8.59 -11.68
CA ASP A 438 20.54 8.31 -11.32
C ASP A 438 21.54 8.81 -12.37
N ASP A 439 21.28 8.54 -13.65
CA ASP A 439 22.15 8.97 -14.75
C ASP A 439 22.22 10.51 -14.84
N HIS A 440 21.09 11.19 -14.61
CA HIS A 440 21.04 12.65 -14.63
C HIS A 440 21.76 13.28 -13.43
N LEU A 441 21.53 12.77 -12.21
CA LEU A 441 22.23 13.23 -11.00
C LEU A 441 23.74 13.07 -11.15
N GLU A 442 24.20 11.91 -11.62
CA GLU A 442 25.62 11.65 -11.84
C GLU A 442 26.22 12.64 -12.84
N SER A 443 25.52 12.94 -13.94
CA SER A 443 25.94 13.96 -14.91
C SER A 443 26.12 15.33 -14.25
N CYS A 444 25.14 15.80 -13.46
CA CYS A 444 25.22 17.08 -12.77
C CYS A 444 26.37 17.12 -11.75
N LEU A 445 26.60 16.04 -11.01
CA LEU A 445 27.69 15.96 -10.03
C LEU A 445 29.07 15.97 -10.70
N VAL A 446 29.21 15.34 -11.87
CA VAL A 446 30.45 15.40 -12.67
C VAL A 446 30.70 16.83 -13.15
N GLU A 447 29.70 17.50 -13.72
CA GLU A 447 29.81 18.89 -14.16
C GLU A 447 30.20 19.84 -13.02
N LEU A 448 29.59 19.66 -11.84
CA LEU A 448 29.91 20.43 -10.65
C LEU A 448 31.35 20.18 -10.16
N GLN A 449 31.80 18.92 -10.19
CA GLN A 449 33.17 18.58 -9.80
C GLN A 449 34.21 19.14 -10.78
N GLU A 450 33.89 19.18 -12.08
CA GLU A 450 34.74 19.81 -13.09
C GLU A 450 34.82 21.32 -12.87
N PHE A 451 33.68 21.98 -12.63
CA PHE A 451 33.63 23.41 -12.32
C PHE A 451 34.44 23.77 -11.07
N ASP A 452 34.34 22.98 -10.00
CA ASP A 452 35.08 23.21 -8.75
C ASP A 452 36.60 23.10 -8.97
N ARG A 453 37.05 22.09 -9.74
CA ARG A 453 38.46 21.94 -10.12
C ARG A 453 38.97 23.11 -10.94
N GLU A 454 38.16 23.64 -11.86
CA GLU A 454 38.52 24.84 -12.62
C GLU A 454 38.62 26.06 -11.70
N SER A 455 37.66 26.25 -10.79
CA SER A 455 37.65 27.34 -9.81
C SER A 455 38.89 27.32 -8.90
N GLU A 456 39.28 26.16 -8.38
CA GLU A 456 40.51 25.99 -7.61
C GLU A 456 41.77 26.31 -8.41
N LEU A 457 41.79 25.93 -9.70
CA LEU A 457 42.89 26.27 -10.61
C LEU A 457 43.02 27.79 -10.76
N TRP A 458 41.92 28.51 -10.96
CA TRP A 458 41.91 29.97 -11.06
C TRP A 458 42.39 30.65 -9.78
N LYS A 459 41.93 30.19 -8.61
CA LYS A 459 42.41 30.66 -7.30
C LYS A 459 43.91 30.43 -7.13
N THR A 460 44.43 29.30 -7.59
CA THR A 460 45.86 28.96 -7.50
C THR A 460 46.72 29.83 -8.42
N ILE A 461 46.19 30.26 -9.56
CA ILE A 461 46.88 31.13 -10.53
C ILE A 461 46.80 32.62 -10.13
N GLY A 462 46.05 32.95 -9.08
CA GLY A 462 46.00 34.30 -8.49
C GLY A 462 45.04 35.27 -9.17
N PHE A 463 43.96 34.74 -9.76
CA PHE A 463 42.83 35.54 -10.27
C PHE A 463 41.70 35.66 -9.26
#